data_AF-A0A2H0DFN3-F1
#
_entry.id   AF-A0A2H0DFN3-F1
#
_cell.length_a   1.000
_cell.length_b   1.000
_cell.length_c   1.000
_cell.angle_alpha   90.00
_cell.angle_beta   90.00
_cell.angle_gamma   90.00
#
_symmetry.space_group_name_H-M   'P 1'
#
loop_
_entity.id
_entity.type
_entity.pdbx_description
1 polymer ?
#
loop_
_entity_poly.entity_id
_entity_poly.type
_entity_poly.pdbx_seq_one_letter_code
_entity_poly.pdbx_strand_id
1 'polypeptide(L)'
;MTLKKLTLLFVHGWSVTNTDTYGDLPEKLCLEAQNYGFEIESKDIVIGRYVSFQDEVRMEDLAIAFGEEINKITALNPSKNHQIACISHSTGGPIVRIWWQRWLNTHHKTANCPIRYFIMLAPANFGSSLIKFGKAQIGHLKSVIEGSEPGTNILNWLKLGSSASWSLNKEWICSNGRQISPQGLFPFVLSG
;
A
#
# COMPACT_ATOMS: atom_id res chain seq x y z
N MET A 1 -17.03 20.89 -20.02
CA MET A 1 -15.67 20.31 -20.05
C MET A 1 -15.81 18.87 -19.59
N THR A 2 -15.32 17.87 -20.33
CA THR A 2 -15.45 16.47 -19.92
C THR A 2 -14.49 16.17 -18.78
N LEU A 3 -15.00 15.70 -17.64
CA LEU A 3 -14.18 15.36 -16.48
C LEU A 3 -13.29 14.14 -16.81
N LYS A 4 -12.06 14.14 -16.28
CA LYS A 4 -11.18 12.97 -16.34
C LYS A 4 -11.57 11.98 -15.25
N LYS A 5 -11.67 10.70 -15.57
CA LYS A 5 -11.97 9.64 -14.59
C LYS A 5 -10.72 9.17 -13.88
N LEU A 6 -10.77 9.13 -12.55
CA LEU A 6 -9.69 8.66 -11.69
C LEU A 6 -10.26 7.74 -10.62
N THR A 7 -9.66 6.56 -10.44
CA THR A 7 -9.97 5.72 -9.28
C THR A 7 -8.95 5.97 -8.18
N LEU A 8 -9.44 6.35 -7.00
CA LEU A 8 -8.64 6.46 -5.78
C LEU A 8 -8.72 5.15 -5.00
N LEU A 9 -7.58 4.50 -4.80
CA LEU A 9 -7.47 3.29 -3.99
C LEU A 9 -6.91 3.61 -2.62
N PHE A 10 -7.68 3.34 -1.57
CA PHE A 10 -7.28 3.47 -0.19
C PHE A 10 -6.76 2.14 0.33
N VAL A 11 -5.44 2.02 0.44
CA VAL A 11 -4.76 0.79 0.83
C VAL A 11 -4.48 0.80 2.32
N HIS A 12 -5.25 0.02 3.05
CA HIS A 12 -5.21 -0.01 4.52
C HIS A 12 -3.96 -0.73 5.05
N GLY A 13 -3.61 -0.39 6.29
CA GLY A 13 -2.56 -1.07 7.04
C GLY A 13 -2.95 -2.50 7.45
N TRP A 14 -1.96 -3.21 8.00
CA TRP A 14 -2.19 -4.53 8.59
C TRP A 14 -3.12 -4.42 9.81
N SER A 15 -3.96 -5.44 10.03
CA SER A 15 -4.87 -5.54 11.19
C SER A 15 -6.00 -4.50 11.25
N VAL A 16 -6.28 -3.78 10.16
CA VAL A 16 -7.41 -2.86 10.08
C VAL A 16 -8.73 -3.64 10.07
N THR A 17 -9.59 -3.36 11.04
CA THR A 17 -10.94 -3.94 11.15
C THR A 17 -12.04 -2.97 10.70
N ASN A 18 -11.71 -1.69 10.52
CA ASN A 18 -12.62 -0.64 10.07
C ASN A 18 -11.95 0.29 9.03
N THR A 19 -12.63 0.50 7.90
CA THR A 19 -12.21 1.40 6.82
C THR A 19 -12.22 2.88 7.21
N ASP A 20 -12.83 3.26 8.34
CA ASP A 20 -12.81 4.62 8.89
C ASP A 20 -11.41 5.11 9.30
N THR A 21 -10.37 4.29 9.11
CA THR A 21 -8.96 4.67 9.34
C THR A 21 -8.52 5.92 8.56
N TYR A 22 -9.18 6.22 7.44
CA TYR A 22 -8.93 7.45 6.67
C TYR A 22 -9.85 8.62 7.04
N GLY A 23 -10.78 8.44 7.98
CA GLY A 23 -11.81 9.43 8.33
C GLY A 23 -12.55 9.95 7.10
N ASP A 24 -12.82 11.25 7.07
CA ASP A 24 -13.56 11.90 5.97
C ASP A 24 -12.71 12.12 4.70
N LEU A 25 -11.45 11.69 4.68
CA LEU A 25 -10.54 11.99 3.56
C LEU A 25 -11.07 11.50 2.20
N PRO A 26 -11.59 10.26 2.06
CA PRO A 26 -12.14 9.80 0.78
C PRO A 26 -13.28 10.68 0.28
N GLU A 27 -14.23 11.00 1.15
CA GLU A 27 -15.40 11.84 0.80
C GLU A 27 -14.96 13.25 0.38
N LYS A 28 -14.08 13.88 1.16
CA LYS A 28 -13.55 15.23 0.85
C LYS A 28 -12.81 15.25 -0.48
N LEU A 29 -12.00 14.23 -0.78
CA LEU A 29 -11.31 14.17 -2.07
C LEU A 29 -12.27 13.99 -3.24
N CYS A 30 -13.31 13.17 -3.11
CA CYS A 30 -14.33 13.01 -4.13
C CYS A 30 -15.11 14.31 -4.40
N LEU A 31 -15.42 15.08 -3.35
CA LEU A 31 -16.10 16.37 -3.46
C LEU A 31 -15.21 17.43 -4.12
N GLU A 32 -13.98 17.58 -3.65
CA GLU A 32 -13.07 18.62 -4.16
C GLU A 32 -12.56 18.34 -5.57
N ALA A 33 -12.44 17.07 -5.97
CA ALA A 33 -11.87 16.70 -7.27
C ALA A 33 -12.62 17.27 -8.48
N GLN A 34 -13.92 17.53 -8.35
CA GLN A 34 -14.72 18.15 -9.41
C GLN A 34 -14.22 19.56 -9.73
N ASN A 35 -13.77 20.31 -8.71
CA ASN A 35 -13.18 21.64 -8.86
C ASN A 35 -11.85 21.60 -9.66
N TYR A 36 -11.20 20.43 -9.70
CA TYR A 36 -9.96 20.19 -10.44
C TYR A 36 -10.19 19.47 -11.78
N GLY A 37 -11.44 19.27 -12.20
CA GLY A 37 -11.77 18.63 -13.48
C GLY A 37 -11.69 17.10 -13.47
N PHE A 38 -11.77 16.48 -12.29
CA PHE A 38 -11.77 15.03 -12.13
C PHE A 38 -13.13 14.52 -11.62
N GLU A 39 -13.54 13.37 -12.15
CA GLU A 39 -14.59 12.52 -11.61
C GLU A 39 -13.88 11.36 -10.89
N ILE A 40 -14.07 11.27 -9.57
CA ILE A 40 -13.38 10.28 -8.75
C ILE A 40 -14.34 9.20 -8.26
N GLU A 41 -13.88 7.96 -8.35
CA GLU A 41 -14.44 6.81 -7.62
C GLU A 41 -13.41 6.36 -6.57
N SER A 42 -13.78 6.34 -5.29
CA SER A 42 -12.93 5.81 -4.21
C SER A 42 -13.25 4.34 -3.93
N LYS A 43 -12.21 3.52 -3.72
CA LYS A 43 -12.34 2.12 -3.29
C LYS A 43 -11.34 1.81 -2.18
N ASP A 44 -11.79 1.05 -1.18
CA ASP A 44 -10.94 0.54 -0.13
C ASP A 44 -10.35 -0.82 -0.50
N ILE A 45 -9.06 -0.99 -0.20
CA ILE A 45 -8.38 -2.27 -0.25
C ILE A 45 -7.91 -2.62 1.17
N VAL A 46 -8.60 -3.58 1.78
CA VAL A 46 -8.27 -4.10 3.11
C VAL A 46 -7.47 -5.39 2.96
N ILE A 47 -6.14 -5.23 2.95
CA ILE A 47 -5.20 -6.32 2.66
C ILE A 47 -5.14 -7.37 3.80
N GLY A 48 -5.63 -7.01 5.00
CA GLY A 48 -5.68 -7.88 6.18
C GLY A 48 -7.02 -8.54 6.49
N ARG A 49 -8.03 -8.47 5.61
CA ARG A 49 -9.35 -9.11 5.89
C ARG A 49 -9.32 -10.64 5.79
N TYR A 50 -8.25 -11.19 5.21
CA TYR A 50 -7.99 -12.62 5.08
C TYR A 50 -6.65 -12.99 5.71
N VAL A 51 -6.52 -12.78 7.02
CA VAL A 51 -5.49 -13.49 7.77
C VAL A 51 -6.19 -14.70 8.36
N SER A 52 -6.22 -15.79 7.57
CA SER A 52 -6.44 -17.10 8.16
C SER A 52 -5.33 -17.31 9.21
N PHE A 53 -5.57 -18.15 10.20
CA PHE A 53 -4.63 -18.50 11.28
C PHE A 53 -3.32 -19.16 10.79
N GLN A 54 -2.95 -19.02 9.52
CA GLN A 54 -1.71 -19.52 8.94
C GLN A 54 -0.59 -18.50 9.18
N ASP A 55 0.27 -18.83 10.14
CA ASP A 55 1.47 -18.07 10.55
C ASP A 55 2.50 -17.81 9.43
N GLU A 56 2.28 -18.37 8.24
CA GLU A 56 3.23 -18.35 7.13
C GLU A 56 3.13 -17.11 6.25
N VAL A 57 2.04 -16.33 6.33
CA VAL A 57 1.80 -15.18 5.44
C VAL A 57 2.92 -14.13 5.56
N ARG A 58 3.47 -13.73 4.42
CA ARG A 58 4.54 -12.74 4.28
C ARG A 58 4.05 -11.47 3.60
N MET A 59 4.84 -10.41 3.68
CA MET A 59 4.56 -9.15 3.00
C MET A 59 4.46 -9.32 1.47
N GLU A 60 5.20 -10.27 0.91
CA GLU A 60 5.17 -10.62 -0.50
C GLU A 60 3.83 -11.25 -0.92
N ASP A 61 3.23 -12.06 -0.07
CA ASP A 61 1.92 -12.68 -0.35
C ASP A 61 0.82 -11.63 -0.38
N LEU A 62 0.87 -10.68 0.56
CA LEU A 62 -0.02 -9.52 0.59
C LEU A 62 0.14 -8.63 -0.65
N ALA A 63 1.37 -8.50 -1.16
CA ALA A 63 1.64 -7.76 -2.41
C ALA A 63 1.10 -8.48 -3.65
N ILE A 64 1.08 -9.81 -3.66
CA ILE A 64 0.43 -10.60 -4.71
C ILE A 64 -1.08 -10.37 -4.68
N ALA A 65 -1.70 -10.52 -3.51
CA ALA A 65 -3.14 -10.29 -3.33
C ALA A 65 -3.54 -8.85 -3.73
N PHE A 66 -2.73 -7.86 -3.35
CA PHE A 66 -2.92 -6.48 -3.83
C PHE A 66 -2.93 -6.40 -5.36
N GLY A 67 -1.98 -7.05 -6.04
CA GLY A 67 -1.92 -7.07 -7.50
C GLY A 67 -3.13 -7.73 -8.15
N GLU A 68 -3.69 -8.78 -7.54
CA GLU A 68 -4.92 -9.41 -8.02
C GLU A 68 -6.12 -8.44 -7.94
N GLU A 69 -6.24 -7.66 -6.87
CA GLU A 69 -7.28 -6.62 -6.76
C GLU A 69 -7.11 -5.52 -7.82
N ILE A 70 -5.87 -5.10 -8.11
CA ILE A 70 -5.59 -4.16 -9.21
C ILE A 70 -6.02 -4.74 -10.56
N ASN A 71 -5.76 -6.02 -10.81
CA ASN A 71 -6.19 -6.68 -12.04
C ASN A 71 -7.72 -6.73 -12.15
N LYS A 72 -8.44 -6.98 -11.04
CA LYS A 72 -9.91 -6.95 -11.03
C LYS A 72 -10.45 -5.55 -11.33
N ILE A 73 -9.90 -4.52 -10.68
CA ILE A 73 -10.33 -3.11 -10.88
C ILE A 73 -10.08 -2.65 -12.32
N THR A 74 -8.92 -2.99 -12.88
CA THR A 74 -8.57 -2.61 -14.26
C THR A 74 -9.37 -3.38 -15.31
N ALA A 75 -9.68 -4.66 -15.07
CA ALA A 75 -10.54 -5.44 -15.97
C ALA A 75 -11.97 -4.86 -16.07
N LEU A 76 -12.49 -4.29 -14.98
CA LEU A 76 -13.79 -3.61 -14.96
C LEU A 76 -13.79 -2.25 -15.68
N ASN A 77 -12.61 -1.64 -15.85
CA ASN A 77 -12.44 -0.31 -16.44
C ASN A 77 -11.36 -0.32 -17.55
N PRO A 78 -11.61 -0.98 -18.70
CA PRO A 78 -10.59 -1.19 -19.75
C PRO A 78 -10.20 0.07 -20.54
N SER A 79 -10.76 1.24 -20.20
CA SER A 79 -10.48 2.49 -20.90
C SER A 79 -9.02 2.91 -20.70
N LYS A 80 -8.32 3.20 -21.81
CA LYS A 80 -6.93 3.73 -21.78
C LYS A 80 -6.78 5.07 -21.05
N ASN A 81 -7.88 5.78 -20.83
CA ASN A 81 -7.89 7.06 -20.09
C ASN A 81 -8.18 6.90 -18.60
N HIS A 82 -8.40 5.67 -18.12
CA HIS A 82 -8.63 5.41 -16.70
C HIS A 82 -7.30 5.37 -15.96
N GLN A 83 -7.13 6.28 -15.00
CA GLN A 83 -5.94 6.33 -14.15
C GLN A 83 -6.29 5.81 -12.75
N ILE A 84 -5.33 5.15 -12.11
CA ILE A 84 -5.43 4.77 -10.71
C ILE A 84 -4.40 5.56 -9.90
N ALA A 85 -4.86 6.17 -8.81
CA ALA A 85 -4.00 6.72 -7.77
C ALA A 85 -4.20 5.93 -6.48
N CYS A 86 -3.10 5.57 -5.83
CA CYS A 86 -3.10 4.80 -4.61
C CYS A 86 -2.76 5.72 -3.43
N ILE A 87 -3.57 5.72 -2.39
CA ILE A 87 -3.32 6.36 -1.10
C ILE A 87 -3.20 5.23 -0.09
N SER A 88 -2.05 5.11 0.57
CA SER A 88 -1.77 4.04 1.52
C SER A 88 -1.49 4.58 2.90
N HIS A 89 -1.68 3.75 3.91
CA HIS A 89 -1.36 4.05 5.29
C HIS A 89 -0.54 2.92 5.93
N SER A 90 0.44 3.28 6.77
CA SER A 90 1.21 2.31 7.58
C SER A 90 1.80 1.18 6.71
N THR A 91 1.48 -0.08 6.99
CA THR A 91 1.95 -1.27 6.25
C THR A 91 1.50 -1.29 4.79
N GLY A 92 0.40 -0.59 4.44
CA GLY A 92 -0.06 -0.48 3.05
C GLY A 92 1.01 0.13 2.13
N GLY A 93 1.82 1.06 2.66
CA GLY A 93 2.92 1.68 1.92
C GLY A 93 3.92 0.65 1.39
N PRO A 94 4.62 -0.08 2.28
CA PRO A 94 5.49 -1.19 1.90
C PRO A 94 4.86 -2.23 0.97
N ILE A 95 3.59 -2.61 1.18
CA ILE A 95 2.93 -3.63 0.34
C ILE A 95 2.84 -3.16 -1.11
N VAL A 96 2.36 -1.95 -1.34
CA VAL A 96 2.30 -1.37 -2.69
C VAL A 96 3.69 -1.26 -3.31
N ARG A 97 4.71 -0.95 -2.51
CA ARG A 97 6.09 -0.88 -2.98
C ARG A 97 6.66 -2.24 -3.42
N ILE A 98 6.38 -3.29 -2.65
CA ILE A 98 6.78 -4.67 -2.97
C ILE A 98 6.07 -5.12 -4.25
N TRP A 99 4.76 -4.86 -4.36
CA TRP A 99 4.01 -5.14 -5.57
C TRP A 99 4.60 -4.42 -6.79
N TRP A 100 4.91 -3.13 -6.67
CA TRP A 100 5.49 -2.35 -7.76
C TRP A 100 6.84 -2.91 -8.23
N GLN A 101 7.71 -3.28 -7.30
CA GLN A 101 9.00 -3.90 -7.61
C GLN A 101 8.80 -5.20 -8.39
N ARG A 102 7.85 -6.05 -7.97
CA ARG A 102 7.48 -7.29 -8.67
C ARG A 102 6.95 -6.99 -10.07
N TRP A 103 6.01 -6.05 -10.19
CA TRP A 103 5.43 -5.63 -11.46
C TRP A 103 6.51 -5.19 -12.46
N LEU A 104 7.44 -4.34 -12.02
CA LEU A 104 8.54 -3.86 -12.85
C LEU A 104 9.51 -4.97 -13.28
N ASN A 105 9.76 -5.93 -12.40
CA ASN A 105 10.62 -7.06 -12.71
C ASN A 105 10.00 -7.98 -13.76
N THR A 106 8.67 -8.11 -13.78
CA THR A 106 7.94 -8.90 -14.79
C THR A 106 7.77 -8.15 -16.11
N HIS A 107 7.42 -6.86 -16.09
CA HIS A 107 7.03 -6.12 -17.30
C HIS A 107 8.16 -5.32 -17.95
N HIS A 108 9.25 -5.06 -17.21
CA HIS A 108 10.41 -4.28 -17.65
C HIS A 108 10.13 -2.84 -18.12
N LYS A 109 8.87 -2.38 -18.07
CA LYS A 109 8.44 -1.05 -18.51
C LYS A 109 7.44 -0.47 -17.51
N THR A 110 7.62 0.79 -17.17
CA THR A 110 6.75 1.51 -16.24
C THR A 110 5.46 2.02 -16.89
N ALA A 111 5.47 2.23 -18.21
CA ALA A 111 4.40 2.90 -18.95
C ALA A 111 3.05 2.15 -18.99
N ASN A 112 3.07 0.85 -18.72
CA ASN A 112 1.86 0.00 -18.72
C ASN A 112 1.30 -0.23 -17.32
N CYS A 113 1.86 0.42 -16.29
CA CYS A 113 1.34 0.32 -14.94
C CYS A 113 0.00 1.08 -14.83
N PRO A 114 -1.06 0.46 -14.30
CA PRO A 114 -2.32 1.15 -14.09
C PRO A 114 -2.25 2.18 -12.95
N ILE A 115 -1.34 1.98 -11.98
CA ILE A 115 -1.13 2.91 -10.87
C ILE A 115 -0.09 3.95 -11.25
N ARG A 116 -0.51 5.22 -11.26
CA ARG A 116 0.35 6.34 -11.62
C ARG A 116 0.87 7.12 -10.42
N TYR A 117 -0.03 7.42 -9.50
CA TYR A 117 0.27 8.22 -8.31
C TYR A 117 0.21 7.35 -7.08
N PHE A 118 1.17 7.53 -6.18
CA PHE A 118 1.23 6.74 -4.96
C PHE A 118 1.54 7.62 -3.75
N ILE A 119 0.50 7.97 -3.00
CA ILE A 119 0.61 8.75 -1.78
C ILE A 119 0.69 7.79 -0.59
N MET A 120 1.66 8.03 0.29
CA MET A 120 1.90 7.25 1.48
C MET A 120 1.71 8.14 2.71
N LEU A 121 0.71 7.82 3.54
CA LEU A 121 0.45 8.45 4.82
C LEU A 121 1.12 7.62 5.91
N ALA A 122 2.10 8.19 6.61
CA ALA A 122 2.86 7.53 7.67
C ALA A 122 3.30 6.08 7.32
N PRO A 123 3.97 5.85 6.17
CA PRO A 123 4.29 4.50 5.72
C PRO A 123 5.33 3.83 6.63
N ALA A 124 5.14 2.54 6.91
CA ALA A 124 6.11 1.72 7.65
C ALA A 124 7.32 1.29 6.77
N ASN A 125 7.84 2.20 5.94
CA ASN A 125 8.85 1.91 4.93
C ASN A 125 10.14 1.31 5.50
N PHE A 126 10.52 1.70 6.72
CA PHE A 126 11.73 1.24 7.41
C PHE A 126 11.43 0.27 8.57
N GLY A 127 10.21 -0.26 8.59
CA GLY A 127 9.64 -0.85 9.79
C GLY A 127 9.26 0.22 10.82
N SER A 128 8.93 -0.23 12.03
CA SER A 128 8.58 0.64 13.14
C SER A 128 9.29 0.19 14.42
N SER A 129 9.53 1.14 15.30
CA SER A 129 10.11 0.94 16.63
C SER A 129 9.09 0.45 17.66
N LEU A 130 7.96 -0.14 17.24
CA LEU A 130 6.80 -0.56 18.06
C LEU A 130 7.16 -1.28 19.37
N ILE A 131 8.35 -1.89 19.45
CA ILE A 131 8.95 -2.47 20.66
C ILE A 131 9.15 -1.42 21.80
N LYS A 132 9.10 -0.11 21.52
CA LYS A 132 9.32 0.97 22.50
C LYS A 132 8.05 1.62 23.08
N PHE A 133 6.85 1.36 22.56
CA PHE A 133 5.61 1.98 23.04
C PHE A 133 4.83 1.06 23.99
N GLY A 134 4.36 1.64 25.11
CA GLY A 134 4.02 0.96 26.36
C GLY A 134 2.87 -0.07 26.34
N LYS A 135 2.80 -0.79 27.48
CA LYS A 135 2.05 -2.00 27.83
C LYS A 135 0.62 -2.20 27.28
N ALA A 136 -0.08 -1.16 26.80
CA ALA A 136 -1.46 -1.27 26.32
C ALA A 136 -1.58 -1.83 24.89
N GLN A 137 -0.77 -1.36 23.93
CA GLN A 137 -0.71 -1.97 22.58
C GLN A 137 0.13 -3.25 22.55
N ILE A 138 0.97 -3.42 23.57
CA ILE A 138 1.68 -4.66 23.83
C ILE A 138 0.70 -5.79 24.14
N GLY A 139 -0.52 -5.57 24.61
CA GLY A 139 -1.47 -6.67 24.90
C GLY A 139 -1.75 -7.59 23.71
N HIS A 140 -2.05 -6.99 22.54
CA HIS A 140 -2.25 -7.72 21.28
C HIS A 140 -0.94 -8.22 20.66
N LEU A 141 0.18 -7.52 20.88
CA LEU A 141 1.49 -7.93 20.35
C LEU A 141 2.18 -8.99 21.23
N LYS A 142 1.91 -9.03 22.54
CA LYS A 142 2.44 -10.01 23.50
C LYS A 142 1.78 -11.36 23.34
N SER A 143 0.46 -11.41 23.10
CA SER A 143 -0.21 -12.67 22.77
C SER A 143 0.38 -13.30 21.50
N VAL A 144 0.86 -12.48 20.56
CA VAL A 144 1.55 -12.93 19.33
C VAL A 144 3.01 -13.37 19.59
N ILE A 145 3.72 -12.73 20.52
CA ILE A 145 5.11 -13.09 20.88
C ILE A 145 5.17 -14.36 21.76
N GLU A 146 4.11 -14.66 22.51
CA GLU A 146 4.03 -15.80 23.44
C GLU A 146 3.47 -17.10 22.81
N GLY A 147 3.31 -17.17 21.48
CA GLY A 147 3.33 -18.44 20.74
C GLY A 147 2.03 -18.91 20.08
N SER A 148 1.04 -18.04 19.89
CA SER A 148 -0.15 -18.41 19.12
C SER A 148 -0.90 -17.17 18.60
N GLU A 149 -0.56 -16.65 17.41
CA GLU A 149 -1.50 -16.00 16.46
C GLU A 149 -0.81 -15.33 15.24
N PRO A 150 -1.52 -15.20 14.10
CA PRO A 150 -0.94 -15.02 12.78
C PRO A 150 -0.17 -13.71 12.55
N GLY A 151 0.91 -13.79 11.77
CA GLY A 151 1.62 -12.63 11.23
C GLY A 151 3.08 -12.47 11.67
N THR A 152 3.69 -13.50 12.25
CA THR A 152 5.10 -13.48 12.71
C THR A 152 6.07 -13.00 11.61
N ASN A 153 5.90 -13.45 10.36
CA ASN A 153 6.75 -13.02 9.25
C ASN A 153 6.55 -11.54 8.89
N ILE A 154 5.32 -11.04 8.95
CA ILE A 154 5.00 -9.63 8.72
C ILE A 154 5.58 -8.77 9.86
N LEU A 155 5.46 -9.21 11.11
CA LEU A 155 6.07 -8.53 12.25
C LEU A 155 7.60 -8.51 12.14
N ASN A 156 8.22 -9.62 11.72
CA ASN A 156 9.65 -9.67 11.46
C ASN A 156 10.08 -8.69 10.36
N TRP A 157 9.27 -8.54 9.30
CA TRP A 157 9.49 -7.52 8.28
C TRP A 157 9.35 -6.10 8.86
N LEU A 158 8.35 -5.87 9.71
CA LEU A 158 8.07 -4.56 10.32
C LEU A 158 9.03 -4.17 11.45
N LYS A 159 9.91 -5.07 11.91
CA LYS A 159 10.98 -4.69 12.84
C LYS A 159 11.83 -3.58 12.21
N LEU A 160 12.08 -2.53 12.99
CA LEU A 160 12.88 -1.40 12.56
C LEU A 160 14.23 -1.89 12.01
N GLY A 161 14.52 -1.55 10.75
CA GLY A 161 15.78 -1.93 10.10
C GLY A 161 15.89 -3.42 9.76
N SER A 162 14.77 -4.14 9.64
CA SER A 162 14.79 -5.53 9.16
C SER A 162 15.53 -5.63 7.81
N SER A 163 16.19 -6.77 7.57
CA SER A 163 16.93 -7.00 6.31
C SER A 163 16.03 -6.89 5.07
N ALA A 164 14.78 -7.33 5.18
CA ALA A 164 13.79 -7.25 4.10
C ALA A 164 13.35 -5.80 3.82
N SER A 165 13.03 -5.02 4.85
CA SER A 165 12.70 -3.59 4.66
C SER A 165 13.89 -2.81 4.11
N TRP A 166 15.10 -3.07 4.62
CA TRP A 166 16.32 -2.48 4.10
C TRP A 166 16.53 -2.80 2.62
N SER A 167 16.36 -4.06 2.23
CA SER A 167 16.53 -4.51 0.84
C SER A 167 15.55 -3.81 -0.10
N LEU A 168 14.28 -3.69 0.29
CA LEU A 168 13.27 -2.95 -0.49
C LEU A 168 13.65 -1.47 -0.66
N ASN A 169 14.11 -0.83 0.42
CA ASN A 169 14.55 0.58 0.35
C ASN A 169 15.78 0.76 -0.51
N LYS A 170 16.79 -0.10 -0.35
CA LYS A 170 18.01 -0.07 -1.15
C LYS A 170 17.69 -0.21 -2.62
N GLU A 171 16.80 -1.14 -3.00
CA GLU A 171 16.41 -1.30 -4.41
C GLU A 171 15.80 0.00 -4.96
N TRP A 172 14.87 0.62 -4.23
CA TRP A 172 14.21 1.84 -4.67
C TRP A 172 15.18 3.02 -4.82
N ILE A 173 16.01 3.24 -3.80
CA ILE A 173 16.98 4.34 -3.76
C ILE A 173 18.06 4.17 -4.83
N CYS A 174 18.60 2.95 -4.96
CA CYS A 174 19.69 2.65 -5.89
C CYS A 174 19.20 2.29 -7.31
N SER A 175 17.90 2.49 -7.61
CA SER A 175 17.31 2.10 -8.89
C SER A 175 17.71 2.96 -10.10
N ASN A 176 18.46 4.04 -9.90
CA ASN A 176 18.84 5.00 -10.95
C ASN A 176 17.64 5.49 -11.78
N GLY A 177 16.51 5.78 -11.13
CA GLY A 177 15.29 6.26 -11.78
C GLY A 177 14.43 5.15 -12.41
N ARG A 178 14.79 3.87 -12.26
CA ARG A 178 13.97 2.75 -12.74
C ARG A 178 12.68 2.58 -11.93
N GLN A 179 12.74 2.77 -10.62
CA GLN A 179 11.58 2.60 -9.72
C GLN A 179 10.70 3.85 -9.69
N ILE A 180 11.31 5.04 -9.77
CA ILE A 180 10.63 6.34 -9.72
C ILE A 180 11.01 7.11 -10.98
N SER A 181 10.04 7.36 -11.86
CA SER A 181 10.27 8.13 -13.08
C SER A 181 9.04 8.93 -13.48
N PRO A 182 9.21 10.00 -14.29
CA PRO A 182 8.08 10.74 -14.85
C PRO A 182 7.17 9.90 -15.74
N GLN A 183 7.60 8.70 -16.15
CA GLN A 183 6.82 7.74 -16.94
C GLN A 183 6.47 6.48 -16.13
N GLY A 184 6.76 6.46 -14.82
CA GLY A 184 6.39 5.38 -13.91
C GLY A 184 5.62 5.81 -12.68
N LEU A 185 5.79 5.09 -11.58
CA LEU A 185 5.13 5.41 -10.33
C LEU A 185 5.67 6.73 -9.79
N PHE A 186 4.78 7.64 -9.40
CA PHE A 186 5.13 8.90 -8.75
C PHE A 186 4.78 8.85 -7.26
N PRO A 187 5.73 8.45 -6.39
CA PRO A 187 5.48 8.30 -4.96
C PRO A 187 5.60 9.64 -4.22
N PHE A 188 4.77 9.83 -3.21
CA PHE A 188 4.85 10.94 -2.27
C PHE A 188 4.64 10.43 -0.84
N VAL A 189 5.44 10.92 0.10
CA VAL A 189 5.35 10.53 1.52
C VAL A 189 4.90 11.73 2.35
N LEU A 190 3.82 11.55 3.10
CA LEU A 190 3.39 12.44 4.16
C LEU A 190 3.67 11.77 5.50
N SER A 191 4.70 12.24 6.19
CA SER A 191 5.08 11.80 7.54
C SER A 191 5.35 13.02 8.41
N GLY A 192 4.95 12.94 9.69
CA GLY A 192 5.35 13.87 10.75
C GLY A 192 6.49 13.32 11.58
#